data_AF-A0A832QRV5-F1
#
_entry.id   AF-A0A832QRV5-F1
#
_cell.length_a   1.000
_cell.length_b   1.000
_cell.length_c   1.000
_cell.angle_alpha   90.00
_cell.angle_beta   90.00
_cell.angle_gamma   90.00
#
_symmetry.space_group_name_H-M   'P 1'
#
loop_
_entity.id
_entity.type
_entity.pdbx_description
1 polymer ?
#
loop_
_entity_poly.entity_id
_entity_poly.type
_entity_poly.pdbx_seq_one_letter_code
_entity_poly.pdbx_strand_id
1 'polypeptide(L)'
;MNLRVLILISLIIIFAGGLGSLCYLHHGGITLKEAYDKGNVNITQITSAGTIPHQVLISTNSEEPVRVEKGTILTNPESEDLVIARDEIIPPRSNSTIPAYCIEPEQSAIKGSQLNVSDKAPEMIQEVIESSNPENPSEAFNTQLKIWLLARGSNFDIYRGEVYYTVKANNMYFYQFKENLSFTKAELMAKFNLTEEQLNSININSTILSSGKNWLDEIMEFLRLK
;
A
#
# COMPACT_ATOMS: atom_id res chain seq x y z
N MET A 1 -38.22 -35.62 -19.63
CA MET A 1 -36.83 -35.35 -19.18
C MET A 1 -36.82 -35.43 -17.66
N ASN A 2 -35.97 -36.28 -17.06
CA ASN A 2 -35.98 -36.51 -15.62
C ASN A 2 -35.54 -35.23 -14.87
N LEU A 3 -36.32 -34.78 -13.88
CA LEU A 3 -36.02 -33.60 -13.05
C LEU A 3 -34.58 -33.63 -12.50
N ARG A 4 -34.10 -34.82 -12.15
CA ARG A 4 -32.71 -35.06 -11.70
C ARG A 4 -31.65 -34.67 -12.74
N VAL A 5 -31.90 -34.94 -14.02
CA VAL A 5 -30.99 -34.60 -15.13
C VAL A 5 -31.00 -33.10 -15.38
N LEU A 6 -32.17 -32.45 -15.26
CA LEU A 6 -32.32 -31.01 -15.44
C LEU A 6 -31.57 -30.21 -14.35
N ILE A 7 -31.67 -30.67 -13.09
CA ILE A 7 -30.91 -30.10 -11.96
C ILE A 7 -29.40 -30.28 -12.16
N LEU A 8 -28.96 -31.47 -12.59
CA LEU A 8 -27.55 -31.76 -12.81
C LEU A 8 -26.94 -30.87 -13.91
N ILE A 9 -27.64 -30.70 -15.03
CA ILE A 9 -27.20 -29.83 -16.13
C ILE A 9 -27.13 -28.37 -15.67
N SER A 10 -28.14 -27.89 -14.93
CA SER A 10 -28.14 -26.53 -14.38
C SER A 10 -26.95 -26.28 -13.44
N LEU A 11 -26.66 -27.24 -12.55
CA LEU A 11 -25.50 -27.19 -11.65
C LEU A 11 -24.17 -27.11 -12.41
N ILE A 12 -24.01 -27.89 -13.49
CA ILE A 12 -22.80 -27.86 -14.32
C ILE A 12 -22.64 -26.50 -14.99
N ILE A 13 -23.72 -25.91 -15.51
CA ILE A 13 -23.67 -24.58 -16.15
C ILE A 13 -23.32 -23.50 -15.13
N ILE A 14 -23.94 -23.52 -13.95
CA ILE A 14 -23.67 -22.55 -12.88
C ILE A 14 -22.21 -22.68 -12.41
N PHE A 15 -21.73 -23.92 -12.23
CA PHE A 15 -20.36 -24.18 -11.80
C PHE A 15 -19.34 -23.74 -12.85
N ALA A 16 -19.55 -24.09 -14.13
CA ALA A 16 -18.66 -23.71 -15.22
C ALA A 16 -18.65 -22.19 -15.45
N GLY A 17 -19.82 -21.54 -15.43
CA GLY A 17 -19.92 -20.08 -15.55
C GLY A 17 -19.32 -19.34 -14.36
N GLY A 18 -19.60 -19.80 -13.14
CA GLY A 18 -19.10 -19.19 -11.91
C GLY A 18 -17.58 -19.30 -11.78
N LEU A 19 -17.04 -20.52 -11.91
CA LEU A 19 -15.58 -20.73 -11.85
C LEU A 19 -14.85 -20.12 -13.03
N GLY A 20 -15.43 -20.18 -14.24
CA GLY A 20 -14.87 -19.52 -15.41
C GLY A 20 -14.72 -18.01 -15.22
N SER A 21 -15.76 -17.37 -14.67
CA SER A 21 -15.72 -15.93 -14.34
C SER A 21 -14.68 -15.62 -13.27
N LEU A 22 -14.61 -16.41 -12.20
CA LEU A 22 -13.60 -16.25 -11.15
C LEU A 22 -12.17 -16.42 -11.69
N CYS A 23 -11.93 -17.42 -12.53
CA CYS A 23 -10.63 -17.64 -13.16
C CYS A 23 -10.23 -16.49 -14.08
N TYR A 24 -11.16 -15.96 -14.88
CA TYR A 24 -10.92 -14.80 -15.74
C TYR A 24 -10.56 -13.55 -14.93
N LEU A 25 -11.31 -13.27 -13.86
CA LEU A 25 -11.01 -12.14 -12.97
C LEU A 25 -9.63 -12.29 -12.32
N HIS A 26 -9.24 -13.50 -11.94
CA HIS A 26 -8.00 -13.73 -11.18
C HIS A 26 -6.74 -13.88 -12.05
N HIS A 27 -6.85 -14.37 -13.28
CA HIS A 27 -5.70 -14.66 -14.16
C HIS A 27 -5.65 -13.85 -15.46
N GLY A 28 -6.72 -13.13 -15.83
CA GLY A 28 -6.87 -12.46 -17.13
C GLY A 28 -6.87 -10.93 -17.09
N GLY A 29 -6.24 -10.30 -16.09
CA GLY A 29 -6.25 -8.84 -15.92
C GLY A 29 -4.92 -8.16 -16.22
N ILE A 30 -5.00 -6.90 -16.65
CA ILE A 30 -3.84 -6.01 -16.86
C ILE A 30 -3.40 -5.35 -15.56
N THR A 31 -2.13 -4.95 -15.46
CA THR A 31 -1.65 -4.25 -14.26
C THR A 31 -2.21 -2.82 -14.19
N LEU A 32 -2.27 -2.25 -12.99
CA LEU A 32 -2.66 -0.85 -12.80
C LEU A 32 -1.82 0.11 -13.64
N LYS A 33 -0.51 -0.15 -13.74
CA LYS A 33 0.43 0.66 -14.53
C LYS A 33 0.12 0.58 -16.02
N GLU A 34 -0.06 -0.62 -16.57
CA GLU A 34 -0.45 -0.81 -17.97
C GLU A 34 -1.78 -0.14 -18.30
N ALA A 35 -2.76 -0.25 -17.40
CA ALA A 35 -4.07 0.36 -17.58
C ALA A 35 -3.99 1.89 -17.53
N TYR A 36 -3.17 2.45 -16.64
CA TYR A 36 -2.90 3.88 -16.56
C TYR A 36 -2.18 4.42 -17.81
N ASP A 37 -1.14 3.73 -18.28
CA ASP A 37 -0.36 4.14 -19.45
C ASP A 37 -1.20 4.08 -20.76
N LYS A 38 -2.24 3.23 -20.79
CA LYS A 38 -3.25 3.19 -21.87
C LYS A 38 -4.31 4.30 -21.77
N GLY A 39 -4.29 5.12 -20.71
CA GLY A 39 -5.30 6.15 -20.45
C GLY A 39 -6.64 5.60 -19.97
N ASN A 40 -6.66 4.36 -19.47
CA ASN A 40 -7.89 3.67 -19.09
C ASN A 40 -8.23 3.77 -17.60
N VAL A 41 -7.38 4.42 -16.81
CA VAL A 41 -7.54 4.53 -15.36
C VAL A 41 -7.44 5.97 -14.91
N ASN A 42 -8.33 6.34 -13.98
CA ASN A 42 -8.27 7.58 -13.24
C ASN A 42 -8.14 7.27 -11.74
N ILE A 43 -7.17 7.90 -11.07
CA ILE A 43 -6.86 7.64 -9.65
C ILE A 43 -7.00 8.95 -8.90
N THR A 44 -7.92 9.00 -7.94
CA THR A 44 -8.23 10.21 -7.19
C THR A 44 -8.07 9.99 -5.70
N GLN A 45 -7.32 10.85 -5.02
CA GLN A 45 -7.25 10.85 -3.57
C GLN A 45 -8.56 11.33 -2.97
N ILE A 46 -9.19 10.56 -2.08
CA ILE A 46 -10.51 10.92 -1.51
C ILE A 46 -10.47 11.30 -0.03
N THR A 47 -9.37 11.03 0.67
CA THR A 47 -9.13 11.45 2.05
C THR A 47 -8.27 12.71 2.10
N SER A 48 -8.46 13.50 3.16
CA SER A 48 -7.66 14.70 3.45
C SER A 48 -6.55 14.38 4.45
N ALA A 49 -5.67 15.35 4.66
CA ALA A 49 -4.56 15.23 5.60
C ALA A 49 -5.02 14.87 7.01
N GLY A 50 -4.21 14.05 7.68
CA GLY A 50 -4.42 13.45 8.98
C GLY A 50 -5.17 12.12 8.98
N THR A 51 -5.57 11.60 7.81
CA THR A 51 -6.37 10.37 7.72
C THR A 51 -5.50 9.15 7.50
N ILE A 52 -5.48 8.19 8.43
CA ILE A 52 -4.68 6.97 8.30
C ILE A 52 -5.58 5.73 8.43
N PRO A 53 -5.55 4.78 7.48
CA PRO A 53 -4.91 4.92 6.17
C PRO A 53 -5.64 5.96 5.30
N HIS A 54 -4.94 6.48 4.29
CA HIS A 54 -5.59 7.24 3.22
C HIS A 54 -6.43 6.31 2.36
N GLN A 55 -7.33 6.90 1.57
CA GLN A 55 -8.08 6.15 0.56
C GLN A 55 -7.94 6.82 -0.80
N VAL A 56 -7.78 5.97 -1.82
CA VAL A 56 -7.77 6.38 -3.23
C VAL A 56 -8.91 5.69 -3.96
N LEU A 57 -9.62 6.45 -4.78
CA LEU A 57 -10.61 5.92 -5.71
C LEU A 57 -9.92 5.63 -7.04
N ILE A 58 -9.91 4.37 -7.45
CA ILE A 58 -9.42 3.95 -8.76
C ILE A 58 -10.63 3.61 -9.63
N SER A 59 -10.80 4.37 -10.71
CA SER A 59 -11.85 4.14 -11.70
C SER A 59 -11.22 3.68 -13.01
N THR A 60 -11.74 2.61 -13.61
CA THR A 60 -11.25 2.07 -14.88
C THR A 60 -12.37 2.03 -15.91
N ASN A 61 -12.05 2.34 -17.17
CA ASN A 61 -12.90 2.11 -18.33
C ASN A 61 -12.43 0.88 -19.15
N SER A 62 -11.44 0.14 -18.66
CA SER A 62 -10.88 -1.05 -19.31
C SER A 62 -11.93 -2.15 -19.50
N GLU A 63 -11.85 -2.87 -20.62
CA GLU A 63 -12.62 -4.11 -20.87
C GLU A 63 -12.08 -5.31 -20.08
N GLU A 64 -10.82 -5.23 -19.66
CA GLU A 64 -10.13 -6.24 -18.87
C GLU A 64 -10.09 -5.81 -17.40
N PRO A 65 -10.15 -6.77 -16.44
CA PRO A 65 -9.98 -6.47 -15.03
C PRO A 65 -8.63 -5.79 -14.79
N VAL A 66 -8.59 -4.82 -13.88
CA VAL A 66 -7.35 -4.13 -13.52
C VAL A 66 -6.84 -4.67 -12.20
N ARG A 67 -5.63 -5.22 -12.21
CA ARG A 67 -4.92 -5.70 -11.02
C ARG A 67 -4.18 -4.54 -10.38
N VAL A 68 -4.67 -4.15 -9.22
CA VAL A 68 -4.02 -3.22 -8.31
C VAL A 68 -3.16 -4.03 -7.36
N GLU A 69 -1.88 -3.72 -7.34
CA GLU A 69 -0.92 -4.47 -6.56
C GLU A 69 -0.42 -3.62 -5.39
N LYS A 70 -0.36 -4.23 -4.21
CA LYS A 70 0.20 -3.64 -2.99
C LYS A 70 1.63 -3.17 -3.23
N GLY A 71 2.02 -2.07 -2.58
CA GLY A 71 3.35 -1.49 -2.73
C GLY A 71 3.55 -0.65 -4.00
N THR A 72 2.55 -0.50 -4.87
CA THR A 72 2.63 0.44 -6.00
C THR A 72 2.59 1.88 -5.50
N ILE A 73 3.53 2.71 -5.96
CA ILE A 73 3.57 4.15 -5.63
C ILE A 73 2.62 4.94 -6.53
N LEU A 74 1.89 5.85 -5.92
CA LEU A 74 1.04 6.84 -6.55
C LEU A 74 1.63 8.22 -6.25
N THR A 75 1.86 9.03 -7.28
CA THR A 75 2.58 10.31 -7.15
C THR A 75 1.72 11.50 -7.53
N ASN A 76 1.94 12.64 -6.88
CA ASN A 76 1.37 13.92 -7.30
C ASN A 76 2.28 15.06 -6.84
N PRO A 77 2.70 16.00 -7.70
CA PRO A 77 3.58 17.11 -7.28
C PRO A 77 2.90 18.16 -6.39
N GLU A 78 1.57 18.25 -6.41
CA GLU A 78 0.75 19.21 -5.65
C GLU A 78 0.14 18.59 -4.38
N SER A 79 0.07 17.26 -4.28
CA SER A 79 -0.44 16.49 -3.13
C SER A 79 0.65 15.56 -2.62
N GLU A 80 0.48 14.85 -1.52
CA GLU A 80 1.46 13.85 -1.09
C GLU A 80 1.56 12.66 -2.07
N ASP A 81 2.73 12.02 -2.10
CA ASP A 81 2.89 10.68 -2.66
C ASP A 81 2.32 9.60 -1.70
N LEU A 82 1.71 8.57 -2.28
CA LEU A 82 1.07 7.46 -1.57
C LEU A 82 1.63 6.11 -2.02
N VAL A 83 1.50 5.10 -1.18
CA VAL A 83 1.77 3.69 -1.52
C VAL A 83 0.55 2.83 -1.22
N ILE A 84 0.15 2.00 -2.20
CA ILE A 84 -1.04 1.16 -2.09
C ILE A 84 -0.86 0.10 -1.00
N ALA A 85 -1.85 -0.01 -0.11
CA ALA A 85 -1.80 -0.88 1.07
C ALA A 85 -2.41 -2.27 0.86
N ARG A 86 -3.16 -2.49 -0.23
CA ARG A 86 -3.90 -3.73 -0.46
C ARG A 86 -3.92 -4.11 -1.94
N ASP A 87 -3.71 -5.41 -2.20
CA ASP A 87 -3.96 -5.99 -3.51
C ASP A 87 -5.46 -6.02 -3.80
N GLU A 88 -5.84 -5.63 -5.01
CA GLU A 88 -7.24 -5.60 -5.39
C GLU A 88 -7.41 -5.84 -6.89
N ILE A 89 -8.50 -6.49 -7.26
CA ILE A 89 -8.87 -6.69 -8.66
C ILE A 89 -10.12 -5.87 -8.91
N ILE A 90 -9.99 -4.82 -9.70
CA ILE A 90 -11.09 -3.97 -10.10
C ILE A 90 -11.74 -4.59 -11.33
N PRO A 91 -13.04 -4.94 -11.30
CA PRO A 91 -13.73 -5.45 -12.47
C PRO A 91 -13.66 -4.50 -13.68
N PRO A 92 -13.91 -5.02 -14.90
CA PRO A 92 -14.01 -4.18 -16.10
C PRO A 92 -15.03 -3.06 -15.93
N ARG A 93 -14.69 -1.87 -16.45
CA ARG A 93 -15.55 -0.67 -16.46
C ARG A 93 -16.16 -0.32 -15.10
N SER A 94 -15.44 -0.56 -14.01
CA SER A 94 -15.91 -0.26 -12.64
C SER A 94 -14.92 0.61 -11.88
N ASN A 95 -15.16 0.77 -10.59
CA ASN A 95 -14.25 1.47 -9.68
C ASN A 95 -14.12 0.69 -8.38
N SER A 96 -13.07 1.01 -7.62
CA SER A 96 -12.95 0.60 -6.23
C SER A 96 -12.18 1.64 -5.41
N THR A 97 -12.44 1.62 -4.10
CA THR A 97 -11.73 2.43 -3.12
C THR A 97 -10.72 1.57 -2.39
N ILE A 98 -9.46 1.98 -2.45
CA ILE A 98 -8.32 1.19 -1.98
C ILE A 98 -7.56 1.98 -0.91
N PRO A 99 -7.21 1.34 0.22
CA PRO A 99 -6.39 1.99 1.24
C PRO A 99 -4.96 2.21 0.73
N ALA A 100 -4.36 3.32 1.16
CA ALA A 100 -2.98 3.68 0.86
C ALA A 100 -2.34 4.39 2.05
N TYR A 101 -1.01 4.36 2.13
CA TYR A 101 -0.23 5.06 3.14
C TYR A 101 0.54 6.22 2.53
N CYS A 102 0.69 7.31 3.27
CA CYS A 102 1.47 8.46 2.87
C CYS A 102 2.97 8.15 2.89
N ILE A 103 3.72 8.61 1.89
CA ILE A 103 5.17 8.47 1.82
C ILE A 103 5.87 9.72 2.38
N GLU A 104 5.24 10.90 2.25
CA GLU A 104 5.84 12.20 2.50
C GLU A 104 5.25 12.90 3.74
N PRO A 105 5.81 12.68 4.96
CA PRO A 105 5.27 13.22 6.21
C PRO A 105 5.11 14.74 6.24
N GLU A 106 5.93 15.46 5.47
CA GLU A 106 5.99 16.93 5.49
C GLU A 106 5.08 17.58 4.43
N GLN A 107 4.58 16.79 3.47
CA GLN A 107 3.60 17.19 2.47
C GLN A 107 2.19 16.89 3.00
N SER A 108 1.16 17.60 2.54
CA SER A 108 -0.21 17.35 2.97
C SER A 108 -1.02 16.72 1.85
N ALA A 109 -1.79 15.69 2.19
CA ALA A 109 -2.87 15.19 1.37
C ALA A 109 -3.85 16.29 0.91
N ILE A 110 -4.08 16.38 -0.39
CA ILE A 110 -5.15 17.19 -0.98
C ILE A 110 -6.24 16.27 -1.51
N LYS A 111 -7.41 16.32 -0.88
CA LYS A 111 -8.59 15.59 -1.32
C LYS A 111 -9.03 16.08 -2.71
N GLY A 112 -9.29 15.14 -3.61
CA GLY A 112 -9.71 15.37 -4.99
C GLY A 112 -8.55 15.41 -5.99
N SER A 113 -7.30 15.37 -5.52
CA SER A 113 -6.11 15.36 -6.37
C SER A 113 -6.01 14.10 -7.21
N GLN A 114 -5.61 14.26 -8.47
CA GLN A 114 -5.36 13.15 -9.38
C GLN A 114 -3.95 12.61 -9.18
N LEU A 115 -3.82 11.29 -9.01
CA LEU A 115 -2.53 10.65 -8.76
C LEU A 115 -2.04 9.92 -10.01
N ASN A 116 -0.73 9.92 -10.20
CA ASN A 116 -0.06 9.21 -11.29
C ASN A 116 0.50 7.89 -10.80
N VAL A 117 0.44 6.84 -11.62
CA VAL A 117 1.03 5.54 -11.25
C VAL A 117 2.53 5.55 -11.54
N SER A 118 3.30 5.29 -10.49
CA SER A 118 4.76 5.13 -10.53
C SER A 118 5.15 3.67 -10.29
N ASP A 119 6.44 3.44 -10.08
CA ASP A 119 7.02 2.13 -9.82
C ASP A 119 6.64 1.59 -8.43
N LYS A 120 7.11 0.38 -8.12
CA LYS A 120 6.98 -0.22 -6.80
C LYS A 120 7.84 0.50 -5.77
N ALA A 121 7.34 0.54 -4.54
CA ALA A 121 8.11 0.98 -3.39
C ALA A 121 9.34 0.09 -3.17
N PRO A 122 10.40 0.59 -2.52
CA PRO A 122 11.54 -0.23 -2.12
C PRO A 122 11.14 -1.44 -1.25
N GLU A 123 11.95 -2.49 -1.26
CA GLU A 123 11.67 -3.79 -0.62
C GLU A 123 11.28 -3.67 0.85
N MET A 124 12.01 -2.88 1.65
CA MET A 124 11.68 -2.70 3.08
C MET A 124 10.30 -2.07 3.30
N ILE A 125 9.88 -1.13 2.43
CA ILE A 125 8.54 -0.54 2.49
C ILE A 125 7.50 -1.58 2.06
N GLN A 126 7.78 -2.35 1.00
CA GLN A 126 6.90 -3.45 0.58
C GLN A 126 6.72 -4.46 1.72
N GLU A 127 7.78 -4.86 2.43
CA GLU A 127 7.69 -5.82 3.54
C GLU A 127 6.87 -5.27 4.72
N VAL A 128 7.01 -3.98 5.04
CA VAL A 128 6.19 -3.32 6.05
C VAL A 128 4.70 -3.38 5.68
N ILE A 129 4.37 -3.06 4.43
CA ILE A 129 2.98 -3.05 3.94
C ILE A 129 2.44 -4.48 3.81
N GLU A 130 3.27 -5.45 3.40
CA GLU A 130 2.85 -6.85 3.25
C GLU A 130 2.36 -7.43 4.58
N SER A 131 3.05 -7.07 5.67
CA SER A 131 2.69 -7.47 7.02
C SER A 131 1.59 -6.60 7.68
N SER A 132 1.03 -5.62 6.97
CA SER A 132 0.09 -4.65 7.55
C SER A 132 -1.39 -5.00 7.33
N ASN A 133 -2.22 -4.64 8.30
CA ASN A 133 -3.66 -4.63 8.19
C ASN A 133 -4.22 -3.20 8.21
N PRO A 134 -4.55 -2.62 7.03
CA PRO A 134 -5.08 -1.25 6.95
C PRO A 134 -6.45 -1.05 7.61
N GLU A 135 -7.20 -2.13 7.87
CA GLU A 135 -8.51 -2.06 8.53
C GLU A 135 -8.42 -1.97 10.06
N ASN A 136 -7.25 -2.27 10.64
CA ASN A 136 -6.98 -2.08 12.06
C ASN A 136 -6.36 -0.69 12.30
N PRO A 137 -7.05 0.26 12.95
CA PRO A 137 -6.56 1.63 13.08
C PRO A 137 -5.20 1.76 13.78
N SER A 138 -4.96 0.96 14.83
CA SER A 138 -3.70 0.99 15.58
C SER A 138 -2.53 0.49 14.72
N GLU A 139 -2.78 -0.57 13.97
CA GLU A 139 -1.79 -1.17 13.09
C GLU A 139 -1.53 -0.29 11.86
N ALA A 140 -2.56 0.31 11.28
CA ALA A 140 -2.44 1.26 10.18
C ALA A 140 -1.64 2.50 10.61
N PHE A 141 -1.88 3.02 11.81
CA PHE A 141 -1.08 4.11 12.38
C PHE A 141 0.38 3.71 12.54
N ASN A 142 0.69 2.56 13.16
CA ASN A 142 2.07 2.10 13.31
C ASN A 142 2.75 1.86 11.94
N THR A 143 2.02 1.30 10.97
CA THR A 143 2.51 1.08 9.60
C THR A 143 2.84 2.41 8.92
N GLN A 144 1.99 3.43 9.08
CA GLN A 144 2.24 4.77 8.56
C GLN A 144 3.54 5.38 9.12
N LEU A 145 3.78 5.23 10.44
CA LEU A 145 5.01 5.70 11.07
C LEU A 145 6.25 4.97 10.52
N LYS A 146 6.14 3.65 10.30
CA LYS A 146 7.23 2.85 9.71
C LYS A 146 7.57 3.32 8.30
N ILE A 147 6.57 3.59 7.48
CA ILE A 147 6.75 4.09 6.11
C ILE A 147 7.43 5.46 6.12
N TRP A 148 7.00 6.40 6.96
CA TRP A 148 7.65 7.70 7.08
C TRP A 148 9.12 7.61 7.51
N LEU A 149 9.42 6.76 8.50
CA LEU A 149 10.80 6.54 8.94
C LEU A 149 11.67 5.93 7.83
N LEU A 150 11.14 5.00 7.03
CA LEU A 150 11.88 4.43 5.90
C LEU A 150 11.99 5.40 4.71
N ALA A 151 11.01 6.26 4.49
CA ALA A 151 10.97 7.19 3.37
C ALA A 151 11.78 8.48 3.61
N ARG A 152 11.90 8.94 4.87
CA ARG A 152 12.52 10.24 5.23
C ARG A 152 13.52 10.17 6.39
N GLY A 153 13.71 9.02 7.01
CA GLY A 153 14.49 8.90 8.23
C GLY A 153 13.80 9.52 9.44
N SER A 154 14.57 9.80 10.49
CA SER A 154 14.05 10.31 11.76
C SER A 154 13.93 11.83 11.85
N ASN A 155 14.35 12.56 10.82
CA ASN A 155 14.63 14.01 10.90
C ASN A 155 13.61 14.89 10.15
N PHE A 156 12.43 14.37 9.83
CA PHE A 156 11.37 15.17 9.22
C PHE A 156 10.70 16.10 10.25
N ASP A 157 10.19 17.25 9.79
CA ASP A 157 9.50 18.22 10.64
C ASP A 157 8.12 17.71 11.07
N ILE A 158 8.01 17.31 12.34
CA ILE A 158 6.76 16.81 12.89
C ILE A 158 5.67 17.88 13.06
N TYR A 159 5.97 19.16 12.90
CA TYR A 159 5.02 20.25 13.14
C TYR A 159 4.33 20.74 11.87
N ARG A 160 4.53 20.06 10.73
CA ARG A 160 4.00 20.45 9.42
C ARG A 160 3.45 19.23 8.68
N GLY A 161 2.86 19.50 7.51
CA GLY A 161 2.43 18.46 6.58
C GLY A 161 1.40 17.51 7.14
N GLU A 162 1.43 16.29 6.63
CA GLU A 162 0.61 15.16 7.06
C GLU A 162 0.76 14.90 8.56
N VAL A 163 1.99 14.98 9.10
CA VAL A 163 2.25 14.73 10.53
C VAL A 163 1.44 15.66 11.43
N TYR A 164 1.45 16.97 11.13
CA TYR A 164 0.66 17.95 11.90
C TYR A 164 -0.82 17.57 11.93
N TYR A 165 -1.38 17.23 10.77
CA TYR A 165 -2.79 16.88 10.66
C TYR A 165 -3.09 15.52 11.30
N THR A 166 -2.19 14.55 11.23
CA THR A 166 -2.32 13.25 11.91
C THR A 166 -2.39 13.42 13.42
N VAL A 167 -1.49 14.24 14.00
CA VAL A 167 -1.49 14.52 15.44
C VAL A 167 -2.83 15.16 15.87
N LYS A 168 -3.34 16.11 15.08
CA LYS A 168 -4.64 16.75 15.33
C LYS A 168 -5.81 15.79 15.19
N ALA A 169 -5.87 15.00 14.11
CA ALA A 169 -6.95 14.07 13.84
C ALA A 169 -7.08 12.98 14.90
N ASN A 170 -5.94 12.55 15.49
CA ASN A 170 -5.89 11.53 16.53
C ASN A 170 -6.02 12.09 17.96
N ASN A 171 -6.31 13.40 18.13
CA ASN A 171 -6.35 14.07 19.43
C ASN A 171 -5.09 13.81 20.28
N MET A 172 -3.93 13.77 19.62
CA MET A 172 -2.64 13.44 20.21
C MET A 172 -1.85 14.74 20.47
N TYR A 173 -0.96 14.71 21.47
CA TYR A 173 0.06 15.74 21.64
C TYR A 173 1.36 15.36 20.92
N PHE A 174 2.12 16.35 20.47
CA PHE A 174 3.41 16.11 19.79
C PHE A 174 4.42 15.30 20.61
N TYR A 175 4.40 15.36 21.94
CA TYR A 175 5.29 14.53 22.75
C TYR A 175 4.92 13.04 22.65
N GLN A 176 3.63 12.71 22.65
CA GLN A 176 3.14 11.33 22.46
C GLN A 176 3.49 10.83 21.05
N PHE A 177 3.40 11.71 20.06
CA PHE A 177 3.82 11.38 18.70
C PHE A 177 5.32 11.07 18.61
N LYS A 178 6.18 11.86 19.29
CA LYS A 178 7.62 11.59 19.38
C LYS A 178 7.92 10.26 20.10
N GLU A 179 7.17 9.92 21.15
CA GLU A 179 7.28 8.62 21.83
C GLU A 179 6.94 7.48 20.88
N ASN A 180 5.82 7.58 20.14
CA ASN A 180 5.43 6.59 19.14
C ASN A 180 6.50 6.44 18.05
N LEU A 181 7.03 7.54 17.50
CA LEU A 181 8.13 7.48 16.53
C LEU A 181 9.38 6.80 17.10
N SER A 182 9.72 7.07 18.35
CA SER A 182 10.91 6.48 18.99
C SER A 182 10.74 4.97 19.17
N PHE A 183 9.55 4.52 19.55
CA PHE A 183 9.20 3.10 19.64
C PHE A 183 9.24 2.43 18.27
N THR A 184 8.57 3.02 17.27
CA THR A 184 8.57 2.49 15.89
C THR A 184 9.97 2.45 15.27
N LYS A 185 10.82 3.44 15.57
CA LYS A 185 12.24 3.45 15.19
C LYS A 185 12.98 2.24 15.75
N ALA A 186 12.81 1.94 17.04
CA ALA A 186 13.43 0.76 17.65
C ALA A 186 12.91 -0.55 17.01
N GLU A 187 11.61 -0.64 16.70
CA GLU A 187 11.04 -1.80 15.99
C GLU A 187 11.68 -1.99 14.60
N LEU A 188 11.82 -0.93 13.81
CA LEU A 188 12.43 -1.00 12.48
C LEU A 188 13.91 -1.37 12.53
N MET A 189 14.65 -0.77 13.46
CA MET A 189 16.07 -1.10 13.67
C MET A 189 16.25 -2.58 14.02
N ALA A 190 15.39 -3.12 14.89
CA ALA A 190 15.41 -4.54 15.22
C ALA A 190 14.99 -5.42 14.04
N LYS A 191 13.92 -5.06 13.32
CA LYS A 191 13.37 -5.85 12.21
C LYS A 191 14.36 -5.97 11.04
N PHE A 192 14.99 -4.87 10.66
CA PHE A 192 15.85 -4.79 9.48
C PHE A 192 17.35 -4.73 9.81
N ASN A 193 17.71 -4.96 11.08
CA ASN A 193 19.09 -4.88 11.59
C ASN A 193 19.78 -3.57 11.19
N LEU A 194 19.07 -2.44 11.32
CA LEU A 194 19.56 -1.12 10.96
C LEU A 194 20.20 -0.44 12.18
N THR A 195 21.34 0.21 11.95
CA THR A 195 21.91 1.13 12.93
C THR A 195 21.12 2.44 12.95
N GLU A 196 21.26 3.18 14.04
CA GLU A 196 20.65 4.50 14.17
C GLU A 196 21.14 5.47 13.08
N GLU A 197 22.43 5.47 12.77
CA GLU A 197 23.01 6.32 11.72
C GLU A 197 22.45 5.99 10.33
N GLN A 198 22.26 4.71 10.03
CA GLN A 198 21.65 4.27 8.78
C GLN A 198 20.19 4.73 8.67
N LEU A 199 19.39 4.57 9.73
CA LEU A 199 17.99 5.01 9.71
C LEU A 199 17.88 6.55 9.66
N ASN A 200 18.75 7.27 10.35
CA ASN A 200 18.69 8.74 10.36
C ASN A 200 19.07 9.36 9.00
N SER A 201 19.85 8.64 8.17
CA SER A 201 20.29 9.08 6.83
C SER A 201 19.47 8.50 5.68
N ILE A 202 18.50 7.62 5.99
CA ILE A 202 17.68 6.96 4.99
C ILE A 202 16.72 7.95 4.32
N ASN A 203 16.46 7.70 3.06
CA ASN A 203 15.38 8.31 2.29
C ASN A 203 14.88 7.30 1.26
N ILE A 204 13.73 7.54 0.64
CA ILE A 204 13.07 6.61 -0.29
C ILE A 204 13.96 6.11 -1.44
N ASN A 205 14.99 6.86 -1.83
CA ASN A 205 15.92 6.48 -2.91
C ASN A 205 17.20 5.79 -2.39
N SER A 206 17.28 5.49 -1.09
CA SER A 206 18.46 4.89 -0.49
C SER A 206 18.57 3.41 -0.86
N THR A 207 19.77 3.00 -1.29
CA THR A 207 20.04 1.59 -1.69
C THR A 207 19.84 0.58 -0.56
N ILE A 208 19.96 1.01 0.69
CA ILE A 208 19.69 0.17 1.86
C ILE A 208 18.24 -0.32 1.89
N LEU A 209 17.28 0.44 1.36
CA LEU A 209 15.87 0.06 1.28
C LEU A 209 15.61 -1.06 0.26
N SER A 210 16.49 -1.20 -0.74
CA SER A 210 16.50 -2.28 -1.73
C SER A 210 17.35 -3.47 -1.31
N SER A 211 17.99 -3.40 -0.14
CA SER A 211 18.86 -4.45 0.39
C SER A 211 18.14 -5.23 1.49
N GLY A 212 16.82 -5.42 1.36
CA GLY A 212 16.00 -6.06 2.38
C GLY A 212 16.51 -7.47 2.62
N LYS A 213 17.41 -7.63 3.60
CA LYS A 213 17.84 -8.94 4.06
C LYS A 213 16.62 -9.57 4.70
N ASN A 214 15.95 -10.45 3.95
CA ASN A 214 14.92 -11.30 4.51
C ASN A 214 15.52 -12.02 5.71
N TRP A 215 14.90 -11.90 6.87
CA TRP A 215 15.25 -12.72 8.03
C TRP A 215 15.20 -14.24 7.70
N LEU A 216 14.41 -14.63 6.69
CA LEU A 216 14.44 -15.97 6.10
C LEU A 216 15.76 -16.30 5.41
N ASP A 217 16.40 -15.35 4.73
CA ASP A 217 17.73 -15.54 4.14
C ASP A 217 18.79 -15.73 5.24
N GLU A 218 18.70 -15.00 6.35
CA GLU A 218 19.59 -15.21 7.52
C GLU A 218 19.35 -16.57 8.19
N ILE A 219 18.10 -17.04 8.30
CA ILE A 219 17.80 -18.39 8.80
C ILE A 219 18.29 -19.46 7.85
N MET A 220 18.11 -19.29 6.54
CA MET A 220 18.58 -20.24 5.53
C MET A 220 20.12 -20.31 5.48
N GLU A 221 20.79 -19.17 5.67
CA GLU A 221 22.24 -19.08 5.81
C GLU A 221 22.72 -19.72 7.12
N PHE A 222 22.04 -19.47 8.24
CA PHE A 222 22.29 -20.11 9.54
C PHE A 222 22.10 -21.64 9.49
N LEU A 223 21.08 -22.11 8.76
CA LEU A 223 20.80 -23.54 8.56
C LEU A 223 21.65 -24.18 7.45
N ARG A 224 22.52 -23.43 6.75
CA ARG A 224 23.32 -23.89 5.60
C ARG A 224 22.48 -24.58 4.51
N LEU A 225 21.29 -24.04 4.22
CA LEU A 225 20.39 -24.56 3.19
C LEU A 225 20.56 -23.85 1.84
N LYS A 226 21.66 -23.09 1.68
CA LYS A 226 22.06 -22.38 0.47
C LYS A 226 23.44 -22.84 0.01
#